data_AF-A0A8H6P818-F1
#
_entry.id   AF-A0A8H6P818-F1
#
_cell.length_a   1.000
_cell.length_b   1.000
_cell.length_c   1.000
_cell.angle_alpha   90.00
_cell.angle_beta   90.00
_cell.angle_gamma   90.00
#
_symmetry.space_group_name_H-M   'P 1'
#
loop_
_entity.id
_entity.type
_entity.pdbx_description
1 polymer ?
#
loop_
_entity_poly.entity_id
_entity_poly.type
_entity_poly.pdbx_seq_one_letter_code
_entity_poly.pdbx_strand_id
1 'polypeptide(L)'
;MTGPLKAPILPALWAQNQNPNPNLNPGQTSNQPPSRLQTAVPSNPASSQPKSRLTTTSQQSNNAIEVIKWCLSHKKYYADRNLGTIGAFWIRCGQFIKEKFNKTYAVPERMVRSLENRRRQEIATGCASIARDDLKQALDKWIGFLDDTKRRTEERKAQSSQPSLGEQARDMLCRRMAEQREARTAAEQREARIAAQQSSQTAKRTRDAEEDQSDGDTTDSEDSMSPSERRRKKLRRMKEQERETELYTTALTNGLRNGLTNALTSFATTFITPLSKAMTEPIEEVKNELKELKTELKTLRSELRQMHEFNAEMKEKTNLIIHLLEEMREERLERKTNKVEE
;
A
#
# COMPACT_ATOMS: atom_id res chain seq x y z
N MET A 1 -16.53 -61.28 -38.88
CA MET A 1 -16.29 -61.19 -37.43
C MET A 1 -15.15 -60.21 -37.20
N THR A 2 -15.46 -59.02 -36.68
CA THR A 2 -14.62 -58.04 -35.96
C THR A 2 -15.32 -56.69 -36.06
N GLY A 3 -16.10 -56.34 -35.03
CA GLY A 3 -16.81 -55.07 -34.93
C GLY A 3 -15.92 -53.95 -34.37
N PRO A 4 -16.32 -52.67 -34.54
CA PRO A 4 -15.54 -51.52 -34.12
C PRO A 4 -15.60 -51.29 -32.60
N LEU A 5 -14.44 -50.95 -32.04
CA LEU A 5 -14.23 -50.65 -30.63
C LEU A 5 -14.89 -49.32 -30.24
N LYS A 6 -15.67 -49.39 -29.15
CA LYS A 6 -16.48 -48.33 -28.56
C LYS A 6 -15.63 -47.54 -27.57
N ALA A 7 -15.50 -46.22 -27.76
CA ALA A 7 -14.81 -45.33 -26.83
C ALA A 7 -15.65 -45.06 -25.57
N PRO A 8 -15.04 -44.96 -24.37
CA PRO A 8 -15.78 -44.66 -23.14
C PRO A 8 -16.05 -43.15 -22.99
N ILE A 9 -17.32 -42.86 -22.73
CA ILE A 9 -17.88 -41.59 -22.30
C ILE A 9 -17.53 -41.39 -20.82
N LEU A 10 -16.97 -40.23 -20.44
CA LEU A 10 -16.92 -39.78 -19.05
C LEU A 10 -17.64 -38.44 -18.88
N PRO A 11 -18.30 -38.19 -17.72
CA PRO A 11 -19.34 -37.19 -17.59
C PRO A 11 -18.80 -35.82 -17.16
N ALA A 12 -19.43 -34.78 -17.70
CA ALA A 12 -19.34 -33.43 -17.20
C ALA A 12 -19.94 -33.34 -15.78
N LEU A 13 -19.15 -32.87 -14.82
CA LEU A 13 -19.61 -32.53 -13.48
C LEU A 13 -19.42 -31.02 -13.27
N TRP A 14 -20.54 -30.32 -13.39
CA TRP A 14 -20.76 -28.99 -12.84
C TRP A 14 -20.62 -29.04 -11.31
N ALA A 15 -19.78 -28.18 -10.74
CA ALA A 15 -19.85 -27.81 -9.34
C ALA A 15 -19.90 -26.28 -9.25
N GLN A 16 -21.15 -25.82 -9.21
CA GLN A 16 -21.63 -24.47 -9.02
C GLN A 16 -21.39 -24.06 -7.57
N ASN A 17 -20.30 -23.33 -7.30
CA ASN A 17 -19.99 -22.85 -5.95
C ASN A 17 -20.68 -21.48 -5.74
N GLN A 18 -21.97 -21.52 -5.38
CA GLN A 18 -22.68 -20.35 -4.87
C GLN A 18 -22.34 -20.16 -3.40
N ASN A 19 -21.71 -19.03 -3.08
CA ASN A 19 -21.45 -18.59 -1.72
C ASN A 19 -22.40 -17.41 -1.42
N PRO A 20 -23.52 -17.61 -0.71
CA PRO A 20 -24.35 -16.50 -0.27
C PRO A 20 -23.79 -15.98 1.05
N ASN A 21 -23.23 -14.77 1.04
CA ASN A 21 -22.86 -14.05 2.24
C ASN A 21 -23.78 -12.82 2.39
N PRO A 22 -24.82 -12.87 3.24
CA PRO A 22 -25.54 -11.69 3.65
C PRO A 22 -25.34 -11.49 5.15
N ASN A 23 -24.43 -10.59 5.53
CA ASN A 23 -24.57 -9.92 6.82
C ASN A 23 -23.95 -8.52 6.78
N LEU A 24 -24.67 -7.62 6.12
CA LEU A 24 -24.57 -6.18 6.36
C LEU A 24 -25.44 -5.88 7.59
N ASN A 25 -24.79 -5.53 8.69
CA ASN A 25 -25.48 -4.97 9.86
C ASN A 25 -25.01 -3.52 10.06
N PRO A 26 -25.74 -2.51 9.53
CA PRO A 26 -25.47 -1.12 9.82
C PRO A 26 -26.43 -0.64 10.92
N GLY A 27 -25.88 -0.15 12.02
CA GLY A 27 -26.62 0.75 12.92
C GLY A 27 -26.67 0.32 14.38
N GLN A 28 -25.68 0.74 15.15
CA GLN A 28 -25.90 1.19 16.53
C GLN A 28 -25.03 2.42 16.80
N THR A 29 -25.55 3.58 16.43
CA THR A 29 -25.16 4.86 17.00
C THR A 29 -25.82 4.99 18.37
N SER A 30 -25.10 4.63 19.42
CA SER A 30 -25.49 4.98 20.79
C SER A 30 -24.96 6.37 21.11
N ASN A 31 -25.88 7.33 21.11
CA ASN A 31 -25.71 8.64 21.72
C ASN A 31 -25.67 8.47 23.24
N GLN A 32 -24.53 8.76 23.88
CA GLN A 32 -24.45 9.02 25.32
C GLN A 32 -24.00 10.46 25.56
N PRO A 33 -24.73 11.26 26.35
CA PRO A 33 -24.31 12.61 26.74
C PRO A 33 -23.33 12.58 27.93
N PRO A 34 -22.49 13.61 28.10
CA PRO A 34 -21.53 13.69 29.20
C PRO A 34 -22.20 14.29 30.45
N SER A 35 -22.28 13.51 31.52
CA SER A 35 -22.66 14.02 32.84
C SER A 35 -21.47 14.04 33.80
N ARG A 36 -21.20 15.28 34.19
CA ARG A 36 -20.31 15.85 35.19
C ARG A 36 -20.36 15.23 36.61
N LEU A 37 -19.20 15.38 37.27
CA LEU A 37 -18.93 15.71 38.69
C LEU A 37 -19.03 14.62 39.79
N GLN A 38 -17.85 14.39 40.38
CA GLN A 38 -17.52 14.31 41.82
C GLN A 38 -18.41 13.47 42.74
N THR A 39 -17.87 12.39 43.30
CA THR A 39 -17.99 12.11 44.75
C THR A 39 -16.82 11.25 45.24
N ALA A 40 -16.51 11.43 46.51
CA ALA A 40 -15.32 11.05 47.24
C ALA A 40 -15.04 9.54 47.41
N VAL A 41 -13.74 9.29 47.58
CA VAL A 41 -13.06 8.28 48.39
C VAL A 41 -13.93 7.63 49.48
N PRO A 42 -13.85 6.29 49.60
CA PRO A 42 -13.54 5.73 50.92
C PRO A 42 -12.28 4.86 50.89
N SER A 43 -11.42 5.18 51.83
CA SER A 43 -10.21 4.50 52.24
C SER A 43 -10.49 3.05 52.60
N ASN A 44 -9.81 2.11 51.93
CA ASN A 44 -9.81 0.71 52.34
C ASN A 44 -8.35 0.26 52.56
N PRO A 45 -7.87 0.10 53.82
CA PRO A 45 -6.53 -0.36 54.11
C PRO A 45 -6.53 -1.88 54.24
N ALA A 46 -6.67 -2.59 53.12
CA ALA A 46 -6.48 -4.04 53.07
C ALA A 46 -5.14 -4.33 52.40
N SER A 47 -4.12 -4.31 53.25
CA SER A 47 -2.81 -4.93 53.07
C SER A 47 -2.94 -6.29 52.38
N SER A 48 -2.71 -6.30 51.08
CA SER A 48 -2.35 -7.48 50.32
C SER A 48 -0.97 -7.19 49.75
N GLN A 49 0.03 -7.56 50.56
CA GLN A 49 1.43 -7.55 50.17
C GLN A 49 1.59 -8.14 48.77
N PRO A 50 2.23 -7.46 47.81
CA PRO A 50 2.76 -8.13 46.64
C PRO A 50 3.85 -9.07 47.14
N LYS A 51 3.51 -10.35 47.29
CA LYS A 51 4.47 -11.42 47.57
C LYS A 51 5.61 -11.31 46.56
N SER A 52 6.73 -10.85 47.08
CA SER A 52 8.10 -10.95 46.58
C SER A 52 8.24 -11.75 45.28
N ARG A 53 8.28 -11.03 44.15
CA ARG A 53 8.75 -11.54 42.86
C ARG A 53 10.10 -10.89 42.50
N LEU A 54 10.97 -10.74 43.50
CA LEU A 54 12.26 -10.05 43.37
C LEU A 54 13.42 -10.96 42.98
N THR A 55 13.21 -12.28 42.83
CA THR A 55 14.30 -13.22 42.51
C THR A 55 14.34 -13.69 41.05
N THR A 56 13.34 -13.40 40.21
CA THR A 56 13.34 -13.89 38.81
C THR A 56 14.00 -12.96 37.80
N THR A 57 14.26 -11.70 38.14
CA THR A 57 14.78 -10.71 37.18
C THR A 57 16.23 -10.99 36.77
N SER A 58 17.11 -11.36 37.72
CA SER A 58 18.53 -11.60 37.38
C SER A 58 18.70 -12.89 36.56
N GLN A 59 17.96 -13.95 36.88
CA GLN A 59 17.99 -15.20 36.12
C GLN A 59 17.44 -14.98 34.69
N GLN A 60 16.43 -14.13 34.53
CA GLN A 60 15.92 -13.77 33.21
C GLN A 60 16.94 -12.98 32.38
N SER A 61 17.73 -12.10 33.00
CA SER A 61 18.81 -11.38 32.32
C SER A 61 19.94 -12.31 31.87
N ASN A 62 20.31 -13.31 32.69
CA ASN A 62 21.31 -14.32 32.35
C ASN A 62 20.86 -15.25 31.21
N ASN A 63 19.57 -15.58 31.14
CA ASN A 63 19.06 -16.35 30.00
C ASN A 63 19.04 -15.51 28.73
N ALA A 64 18.64 -14.24 28.84
CA ALA A 64 18.58 -13.33 27.70
C ALA A 64 19.96 -13.12 27.06
N ILE A 65 21.01 -12.94 27.86
CA ILE A 65 22.37 -12.74 27.33
C ILE A 65 22.86 -13.96 26.54
N GLU A 66 22.65 -15.17 27.04
CA GLU A 66 23.05 -16.40 26.36
C GLU A 66 22.30 -16.60 25.04
N VAL A 67 21.03 -16.20 24.98
CA VAL A 67 20.28 -16.21 23.71
C VAL A 67 20.86 -15.20 22.71
N ILE A 68 21.18 -13.98 23.13
CA ILE A 68 21.78 -12.99 22.22
C ILE A 68 23.19 -13.42 21.77
N LYS A 69 24.00 -14.00 22.67
CA LYS A 69 25.29 -14.61 22.31
C LYS A 69 25.12 -15.73 21.28
N TRP A 70 24.10 -16.57 21.43
CA TRP A 70 23.77 -17.59 20.44
C TRP A 70 23.42 -16.96 19.09
N CYS A 71 22.55 -15.94 19.06
CA CYS A 71 22.21 -15.21 17.83
C CYS A 71 23.47 -14.61 17.15
N LEU A 72 24.38 -14.03 17.93
CA LEU A 72 25.63 -13.46 17.43
C LEU A 72 26.58 -14.52 16.85
N SER A 73 26.71 -15.68 17.49
CA SER A 73 27.54 -16.78 16.97
C SER A 73 26.98 -17.36 15.67
N HIS A 74 25.66 -17.27 15.46
CA HIS A 74 24.96 -17.77 14.28
C HIS A 74 24.56 -16.66 13.29
N LYS A 75 25.12 -15.46 13.41
CA LYS A 75 24.77 -14.30 12.58
C LYS A 75 24.92 -14.53 11.07
N LYS A 76 25.83 -15.43 10.66
CA LYS A 76 25.99 -15.81 9.25
C LYS A 76 24.73 -16.51 8.69
N TYR A 77 24.08 -17.36 9.48
CA TYR A 77 22.84 -18.03 9.08
C TYR A 77 21.67 -17.05 8.94
N TYR A 78 21.65 -15.99 9.77
CA TYR A 78 20.67 -14.93 9.66
C TYR A 78 20.90 -14.03 8.44
N ALA A 79 22.17 -13.75 8.10
CA ALA A 79 22.53 -12.91 6.96
C ALA A 79 22.32 -13.58 5.59
N ASP A 80 22.22 -14.90 5.55
CA ASP A 80 21.88 -15.64 4.33
C ASP A 80 20.43 -15.34 3.95
N ARG A 81 20.23 -14.73 2.79
CA ARG A 81 18.97 -14.09 2.35
C ARG A 81 18.04 -15.02 1.58
N ASN A 82 18.40 -16.29 1.42
CA ASN A 82 17.49 -17.26 0.82
C ASN A 82 16.21 -17.31 1.66
N LEU A 83 15.07 -16.89 1.09
CA LEU A 83 13.81 -16.55 1.80
C LEU A 83 13.27 -17.62 2.78
N GLY A 84 13.82 -18.85 2.81
CA GLY A 84 13.52 -19.89 3.79
C GLY A 84 14.45 -19.96 5.03
N THR A 85 15.58 -19.26 5.06
CA THR A 85 16.63 -19.43 6.09
C THR A 85 16.34 -18.66 7.38
N ILE A 86 15.67 -17.50 7.32
CA ILE A 86 15.35 -16.71 8.53
C ILE A 86 14.41 -17.47 9.46
N GLY A 87 13.40 -18.15 8.90
CA GLY A 87 12.52 -19.03 9.68
C GLY A 87 13.30 -20.17 10.34
N ALA A 88 14.19 -20.82 9.58
CA ALA A 88 15.05 -21.90 10.10
C ALA A 88 16.00 -21.41 11.21
N PHE A 89 16.52 -20.18 11.11
CA PHE A 89 17.33 -19.57 12.16
C PHE A 89 16.57 -19.46 13.47
N TRP A 90 15.33 -18.95 13.44
CA TRP A 90 14.51 -18.82 14.65
C TRP A 90 14.05 -20.16 15.21
N ILE A 91 13.80 -21.16 14.37
CA ILE A 91 13.50 -22.53 14.81
C ILE A 91 14.69 -23.11 15.59
N ARG A 92 15.91 -23.00 15.05
CA ARG A 92 17.14 -23.45 15.74
C ARG A 92 17.40 -22.67 17.03
N CYS A 93 17.15 -21.36 17.03
CA CYS A 93 17.21 -20.55 18.24
C CYS A 93 16.24 -21.06 19.31
N GLY A 94 15.01 -21.43 18.91
CA GLY A 94 14.01 -22.02 19.79
C GLY A 94 14.43 -23.38 20.36
N GLN A 95 15.05 -24.23 19.53
CA GLN A 95 15.62 -25.51 19.96
C GLN A 95 16.72 -25.31 21.00
N PHE A 96 17.67 -24.40 20.74
CA PHE A 96 18.71 -24.04 21.70
C PHE A 96 18.13 -23.57 23.04
N ILE A 97 17.10 -22.71 23.01
CA ILE A 97 16.45 -22.22 24.23
C ILE A 97 15.78 -23.36 25.01
N LYS A 98 15.12 -24.28 24.28
CA LYS A 98 14.48 -25.46 24.87
C LYS A 98 15.52 -26.38 25.52
N GLU A 99 16.62 -26.68 24.83
CA GLU A 99 17.69 -27.54 25.34
C GLU A 99 18.44 -26.92 26.52
N LYS A 100 18.81 -25.63 26.42
CA LYS A 100 19.67 -24.97 27.40
C LYS A 100 18.93 -24.56 28.68
N PHE A 101 17.68 -24.10 28.56
CA PHE A 101 16.93 -23.54 29.69
C PHE A 101 15.70 -24.37 30.09
N ASN A 102 15.42 -25.47 29.39
CA ASN A 102 14.20 -26.28 29.55
C ASN A 102 12.91 -25.44 29.49
N LYS A 103 12.91 -24.40 28.64
CA LYS A 103 11.77 -23.48 28.45
C LYS A 103 11.32 -23.51 27.01
N THR A 104 10.03 -23.74 26.80
CA THR A 104 9.42 -23.67 25.48
C THR A 104 8.99 -22.23 25.20
N TYR A 105 9.76 -21.51 24.39
CA TYR A 105 9.33 -20.21 23.88
C TYR A 105 8.57 -20.43 22.57
N ALA A 106 7.30 -20.02 22.54
CA ALA A 106 6.48 -20.12 21.34
C ALA A 106 7.07 -19.32 20.17
N VAL A 107 7.71 -18.18 20.46
CA VAL A 107 8.28 -17.28 19.43
C VAL A 107 9.57 -16.63 19.95
N PRO A 108 10.74 -17.28 19.78
CA PRO A 108 12.05 -16.71 20.17
C PRO A 108 12.31 -15.33 19.56
N GLU A 109 11.87 -15.14 18.31
CA GLU A 109 11.97 -13.87 17.60
C GLU A 109 11.31 -12.70 18.34
N ARG A 110 10.12 -12.90 18.90
CA ARG A 110 9.39 -11.85 19.62
C ARG A 110 10.15 -11.40 20.88
N MET A 111 10.78 -12.35 21.57
CA MET A 111 11.61 -12.06 22.74
C MET A 111 12.85 -11.24 22.33
N VAL A 112 13.59 -11.68 21.32
CA VAL A 112 14.79 -10.98 20.84
C VAL A 112 14.44 -9.58 20.32
N ARG A 113 13.37 -9.43 19.54
CA ARG A 113 12.86 -8.13 19.08
C ARG A 113 12.43 -7.22 20.24
N SER A 114 11.84 -7.77 21.31
CA SER A 114 11.48 -6.98 22.49
C SER A 114 12.71 -6.44 23.22
N LEU A 115 13.77 -7.25 23.35
CA LEU A 115 15.05 -6.84 23.92
C LEU A 115 15.74 -5.79 23.04
N GLU A 116 15.73 -5.99 21.72
CA GLU A 116 16.25 -5.04 20.73
C GLU A 116 15.54 -3.69 20.83
N ASN A 117 14.21 -3.67 20.78
CA ASN A 117 13.41 -2.44 20.84
C ASN A 117 13.66 -1.68 22.13
N ARG A 118 13.70 -2.37 23.27
CA ARG A 118 14.03 -1.77 24.56
C ARG A 118 15.42 -1.14 24.53
N ARG A 119 16.42 -1.84 23.99
CA ARG A 119 17.79 -1.33 23.92
C ARG A 119 17.92 -0.15 22.96
N ARG A 120 17.26 -0.17 21.81
CA ARG A 120 17.19 0.99 20.89
C ARG A 120 16.57 2.21 21.56
N GLN A 121 15.54 2.02 22.39
CA GLN A 121 14.92 3.10 23.16
C GLN A 121 15.88 3.66 24.23
N GLU A 122 16.64 2.82 24.93
CA GLU A 122 17.70 3.26 25.86
C GLU A 122 18.80 4.07 25.15
N ILE A 123 19.23 3.64 23.95
CA ILE A 123 20.21 4.37 23.14
C ILE A 123 19.65 5.73 22.73
N ALA A 124 18.41 5.77 22.22
CA ALA A 124 17.77 7.00 21.75
C ALA A 124 17.52 8.02 22.88
N THR A 125 17.22 7.55 24.09
CA THR A 125 17.01 8.42 25.26
C THR A 125 18.31 8.90 25.90
N GLY A 126 19.47 8.42 25.45
CA GLY A 126 20.77 8.73 26.05
C GLY A 126 20.92 8.19 27.49
N CYS A 127 19.99 7.36 27.96
CA CYS A 127 19.99 6.78 29.29
C CYS A 127 20.91 5.54 29.32
N ALA A 128 22.18 5.76 28.97
CA ALA A 128 23.22 4.76 29.13
C ALA A 128 23.57 4.69 30.62
N SER A 129 22.86 3.86 31.39
CA SER A 129 23.36 3.52 32.74
C SER A 129 24.80 3.01 32.60
N ILE A 130 25.73 3.66 33.30
CA ILE A 130 27.20 3.52 33.11
C ILE A 130 27.70 2.10 33.44
N ALA A 131 26.89 1.30 34.14
CA ALA A 131 27.17 -0.11 34.33
C ALA A 131 27.16 -0.84 32.98
N ARG A 132 28.35 -1.32 32.55
CA ARG A 132 28.51 -2.23 31.42
C ARG A 132 27.87 -3.57 31.76
N ASP A 133 26.59 -3.66 31.48
CA ASP A 133 25.84 -4.90 31.53
C ASP A 133 26.23 -5.73 30.30
N ASP A 134 26.74 -6.94 30.49
CA ASP A 134 27.19 -7.80 29.37
C ASP A 134 26.07 -8.04 28.35
N LEU A 135 24.82 -8.05 28.82
CA LEU A 135 23.63 -8.12 27.97
C LEU A 135 23.50 -6.90 27.05
N LYS A 136 23.74 -5.69 27.57
CA LYS A 136 23.70 -4.46 26.77
C LYS A 136 24.76 -4.49 25.68
N GLN A 137 25.98 -4.91 26.03
CA GLN A 137 27.07 -5.03 25.05
C GLN A 137 26.75 -6.07 23.95
N ALA A 138 26.16 -7.22 24.33
CA ALA A 138 25.73 -8.22 23.37
C ALA A 138 24.62 -7.70 22.46
N LEU A 139 23.64 -6.98 23.01
CA LEU A 139 22.56 -6.34 22.23
C LEU A 139 23.09 -5.26 21.29
N ASP A 140 24.04 -4.43 21.73
CA ASP A 140 24.65 -3.39 20.88
C ASP A 140 25.38 -4.02 19.68
N LYS A 141 26.12 -5.11 19.90
CA LYS A 141 26.75 -5.90 18.81
C LYS A 141 25.71 -6.51 17.86
N TRP A 142 24.58 -6.99 18.39
CA TRP A 142 23.51 -7.59 17.60
C TRP A 142 22.79 -6.53 16.74
N ILE A 143 22.46 -5.38 17.35
CA ILE A 143 21.85 -4.23 16.67
C ILE A 143 22.77 -3.73 15.55
N GLY A 144 24.06 -3.54 15.81
CA GLY A 144 25.02 -3.13 14.79
C GLY A 144 25.07 -4.11 13.61
N PHE A 145 25.02 -5.42 13.88
CA PHE A 145 24.93 -6.43 12.83
C PHE A 145 23.64 -6.35 12.00
N LEU A 146 22.49 -6.12 12.63
CA LEU A 146 21.21 -5.95 11.93
C LEU A 146 21.22 -4.70 11.03
N ASP A 147 21.74 -3.59 11.55
CA ASP A 147 21.83 -2.33 10.84
C ASP A 147 22.81 -2.45 9.64
N ASP A 148 23.94 -3.13 9.81
CA ASP A 148 24.87 -3.46 8.72
C ASP A 148 24.22 -4.38 7.66
N THR A 149 23.44 -5.37 8.09
CA THR A 149 22.74 -6.29 7.18
C THR A 149 21.67 -5.54 6.37
N LYS A 150 20.94 -4.61 7.00
CA LYS A 150 19.99 -3.73 6.34
C LYS A 150 20.69 -2.76 5.39
N ARG A 151 21.81 -2.16 5.78
CA ARG A 151 22.59 -1.29 4.89
C ARG A 151 23.08 -2.04 3.64
N ARG A 152 23.67 -3.23 3.79
CA ARG A 152 24.10 -4.07 2.65
C ARG A 152 22.95 -4.49 1.74
N THR A 153 21.77 -4.68 2.33
CA THR A 153 20.54 -4.95 1.58
C THR A 153 20.16 -3.78 0.69
N GLU A 154 20.16 -2.58 1.27
CA GLU A 154 19.83 -1.34 0.59
C GLU A 154 20.88 -0.99 -0.46
N GLU A 155 22.17 -1.22 -0.19
CA GLU A 155 23.26 -1.07 -1.16
C GLU A 155 23.09 -2.04 -2.34
N ARG A 156 22.78 -3.32 -2.10
CA ARG A 156 22.49 -4.28 -3.18
C ARG A 156 21.25 -3.90 -3.97
N LYS A 157 20.21 -3.41 -3.28
CA LYS A 157 19.03 -2.88 -3.95
C LYS A 157 19.40 -1.66 -4.78
N ALA A 158 20.16 -0.70 -4.27
CA ALA A 158 20.59 0.47 -5.01
C ALA A 158 21.47 0.10 -6.22
N GLN A 159 22.33 -0.91 -6.08
CA GLN A 159 23.13 -1.47 -7.17
C GLN A 159 22.27 -2.20 -8.22
N SER A 160 21.26 -2.97 -7.79
CA SER A 160 20.30 -3.60 -8.72
C SER A 160 19.28 -2.60 -9.29
N SER A 161 19.10 -1.46 -8.64
CA SER A 161 18.28 -0.33 -9.05
C SER A 161 19.12 0.69 -9.81
N GLN A 162 20.20 0.28 -10.49
CA GLN A 162 20.60 1.05 -11.65
C GLN A 162 19.34 1.21 -12.50
N PRO A 163 18.91 2.46 -12.78
CA PRO A 163 17.69 2.69 -13.51
C PRO A 163 17.80 1.87 -14.78
N SER A 164 16.86 0.95 -14.98
CA SER A 164 16.88 0.15 -16.20
C SER A 164 16.95 1.11 -17.39
N LEU A 165 17.57 0.72 -18.50
CA LEU A 165 17.62 1.57 -19.70
C LEU A 165 16.25 2.16 -20.07
N GLY A 166 15.17 1.41 -19.81
CA GLY A 166 13.79 1.88 -19.98
C GLY A 166 13.35 2.94 -18.96
N GLU A 167 13.74 2.83 -17.70
CA GLU A 167 13.44 3.82 -16.66
C GLU A 167 14.25 5.10 -16.86
N GLN A 168 15.51 4.98 -17.28
CA GLN A 168 16.35 6.12 -17.66
C GLN A 168 15.80 6.85 -18.90
N ALA A 169 15.28 6.12 -19.89
CA ALA A 169 14.62 6.70 -21.06
C ALA A 169 13.31 7.43 -20.69
N ARG A 170 12.52 6.86 -19.76
CA ARG A 170 11.30 7.50 -19.22
C ARG A 170 11.64 8.79 -18.47
N ASP A 171 12.65 8.79 -17.61
CA ASP A 171 13.06 9.99 -16.87
C ASP A 171 13.57 11.10 -17.80
N MET A 172 14.35 10.75 -18.83
CA MET A 172 14.77 11.68 -19.88
C MET A 172 13.59 12.28 -20.66
N LEU A 173 12.58 11.48 -20.98
CA LEU A 173 11.36 11.96 -21.65
C LEU A 173 10.56 12.91 -20.75
N CYS A 174 10.38 12.54 -19.48
CA CYS A 174 9.71 13.38 -18.48
C CYS A 174 10.42 14.72 -18.30
N ARG A 175 11.76 14.72 -18.20
CA ARG A 175 12.56 15.95 -18.09
C ARG A 175 12.40 16.83 -19.33
N ARG A 176 12.47 16.26 -20.54
CA ARG A 176 12.27 17.01 -21.80
C ARG A 176 10.86 17.61 -21.90
N MET A 177 9.83 16.89 -21.45
CA MET A 177 8.45 17.39 -21.43
C MET A 177 8.28 18.54 -20.43
N ALA A 178 8.94 18.47 -19.28
CA ALA A 178 8.95 19.55 -18.29
C ALA A 178 9.64 20.81 -18.83
N GLU A 179 10.82 20.66 -19.44
CA GLU A 179 11.54 21.76 -20.10
C GLU A 179 10.70 22.39 -21.21
N GLN A 180 9.96 21.59 -21.99
CA GLN A 180 9.09 22.11 -23.04
C GLN A 180 7.91 22.91 -22.47
N ARG A 181 7.34 22.50 -21.32
CA ARG A 181 6.30 23.27 -20.63
C ARG A 181 6.84 24.59 -20.10
N GLU A 182 8.02 24.56 -19.47
CA GLU A 182 8.68 25.75 -18.96
C GLU A 182 8.98 26.76 -20.10
N ALA A 183 9.50 26.28 -21.23
CA ALA A 183 9.76 27.09 -22.41
C ALA A 183 8.49 27.76 -22.97
N ARG A 184 7.36 27.06 -22.99
CA ARG A 184 6.06 27.65 -23.41
C ARG A 184 5.60 28.74 -22.45
N THR A 185 5.66 28.47 -21.15
CA THR A 185 5.29 29.49 -20.14
C THR A 185 6.19 30.72 -20.20
N ALA A 186 7.49 30.53 -20.47
CA ALA A 186 8.43 31.63 -20.65
C ALA A 186 8.14 32.44 -21.93
N ALA A 187 7.75 31.78 -23.02
CA ALA A 187 7.36 32.44 -24.26
C ALA A 187 6.08 33.25 -24.09
N GLU A 188 5.04 32.67 -23.47
CA GLU A 188 3.78 33.36 -23.16
C GLU A 188 4.00 34.59 -22.27
N GLN A 189 4.85 34.49 -21.24
CA GLN A 189 5.22 35.64 -20.41
C GLN A 189 5.93 36.74 -21.21
N ARG A 190 6.77 36.37 -22.18
CA ARG A 190 7.46 37.32 -23.04
C ARG A 190 6.48 38.04 -23.97
N GLU A 191 5.55 37.31 -24.59
CA GLU A 191 4.50 37.88 -25.44
C GLU A 191 3.58 38.80 -24.64
N ALA A 192 3.16 38.39 -23.44
CA ALA A 192 2.35 39.22 -22.55
C ALA A 192 3.04 40.54 -22.19
N ARG A 193 4.36 40.53 -21.97
CA ARG A 193 5.14 41.75 -21.74
C ARG A 193 5.18 42.66 -22.97
N ILE A 194 5.34 42.11 -24.17
CA ILE A 194 5.35 42.89 -25.42
C ILE A 194 3.97 43.51 -25.65
N ALA A 195 2.89 42.74 -25.46
CA ALA A 195 1.51 43.22 -25.59
C ALA A 195 1.20 44.34 -24.59
N ALA A 196 1.63 44.20 -23.33
CA ALA A 196 1.47 45.24 -22.31
C ALA A 196 2.24 46.53 -22.65
N GLN A 197 3.44 46.41 -23.25
CA GLN A 197 4.16 47.58 -23.74
C GLN A 197 3.41 48.28 -24.88
N GLN A 198 2.82 47.53 -25.81
CA GLN A 198 2.04 48.08 -26.92
C GLN A 198 0.73 48.76 -26.45
N SER A 199 0.00 48.17 -25.52
CA SER A 199 -1.25 48.76 -24.99
C SER A 199 -1.01 50.06 -24.21
N SER A 200 0.14 50.17 -23.52
CA SER A 200 0.52 51.42 -22.84
C SER A 200 0.80 52.58 -23.81
N GLN A 201 1.17 52.28 -25.06
CA GLN A 201 1.38 53.30 -26.09
C GLN A 201 0.06 53.75 -26.72
N THR A 202 -0.93 52.86 -26.87
CA THR A 202 -2.25 53.22 -27.45
C THR A 202 -3.14 53.96 -26.47
N ALA A 203 -3.11 53.61 -25.17
CA ALA A 203 -3.89 54.30 -24.14
C ALA A 203 -3.46 55.78 -23.91
N LYS A 204 -2.23 56.16 -24.29
CA LYS A 204 -1.80 57.56 -24.28
C LYS A 204 -2.37 58.41 -25.42
N ARG A 205 -3.00 57.80 -26.44
CA ARG A 205 -3.54 58.52 -27.61
C ARG A 205 -5.04 58.82 -27.55
N THR A 206 -5.79 58.22 -26.62
CA THR A 206 -7.26 58.31 -26.59
C THR A 206 -7.82 59.17 -25.45
N ARG A 207 -6.98 59.86 -24.67
CA ARG A 207 -7.45 60.69 -23.53
C ARG A 207 -7.83 62.14 -23.89
N ASP A 208 -7.74 62.51 -25.16
CA ASP A 208 -8.01 63.89 -25.63
C ASP A 208 -9.35 64.04 -26.39
N ALA A 209 -10.23 63.04 -26.37
CA ALA A 209 -11.53 63.14 -27.02
C ALA A 209 -12.63 62.56 -26.12
N GLU A 210 -13.74 63.30 -25.99
CA GLU A 210 -15.02 62.96 -25.32
C GLU A 210 -15.25 63.61 -23.93
N GLU A 211 -15.47 64.93 -23.96
CA GLU A 211 -16.54 65.60 -23.21
C GLU A 211 -17.63 65.99 -24.22
N ASP A 212 -18.84 65.40 -24.21
CA ASP A 212 -20.11 66.12 -24.43
C ASP A 212 -21.39 65.23 -24.33
N GLN A 213 -22.44 65.78 -23.70
CA GLN A 213 -23.90 65.55 -23.92
C GLN A 213 -24.55 64.18 -23.55
N SER A 214 -25.83 64.06 -23.16
CA SER A 214 -26.95 64.97 -22.85
C SER A 214 -28.14 64.14 -22.30
N ASP A 215 -28.98 64.79 -21.49
CA ASP A 215 -30.24 64.37 -20.86
C ASP A 215 -31.42 64.05 -21.81
N GLY A 216 -32.45 63.39 -21.27
CA GLY A 216 -33.79 63.28 -21.87
C GLY A 216 -34.82 62.56 -20.99
N ASP A 217 -35.36 63.23 -19.98
CA ASP A 217 -36.41 62.76 -19.06
C ASP A 217 -37.80 63.25 -19.51
N THR A 218 -38.76 62.33 -19.72
CA THR A 218 -40.17 62.64 -20.04
C THR A 218 -41.09 61.95 -19.02
N THR A 219 -41.53 62.69 -18.01
CA THR A 219 -42.50 62.24 -17.01
C THR A 219 -43.92 62.70 -17.36
N ASP A 220 -44.74 61.75 -17.85
CA ASP A 220 -46.17 61.93 -18.08
C ASP A 220 -46.93 62.05 -16.74
N SER A 221 -47.65 63.16 -16.55
CA SER A 221 -48.42 63.46 -15.34
C SER A 221 -49.79 62.74 -15.33
N GLU A 222 -49.97 61.77 -14.42
CA GLU A 222 -51.17 60.90 -14.29
C GLU A 222 -52.33 61.48 -13.42
N ASP A 223 -52.43 62.80 -13.22
CA ASP A 223 -53.22 63.36 -12.10
C ASP A 223 -54.72 63.65 -12.37
N SER A 224 -55.25 63.28 -13.54
CA SER A 224 -56.66 63.55 -13.92
C SER A 224 -57.58 62.33 -13.94
N MET A 225 -57.11 61.14 -13.50
CA MET A 225 -57.92 59.92 -13.57
C MET A 225 -58.87 59.74 -12.39
N SER A 226 -60.12 59.37 -12.69
CA SER A 226 -61.12 59.05 -11.67
C SER A 226 -60.71 57.83 -10.82
N PRO A 227 -61.16 57.71 -9.55
CA PRO A 227 -60.82 56.57 -8.69
C PRO A 227 -61.17 55.19 -9.29
N SER A 228 -62.23 55.13 -10.09
CA SER A 228 -62.65 53.94 -10.84
C SER A 228 -61.63 53.54 -11.91
N GLU A 229 -61.11 54.51 -12.66
CA GLU A 229 -60.10 54.28 -13.70
C GLU A 229 -58.73 53.94 -13.12
N ARG A 230 -58.31 54.57 -12.01
CA ARG A 230 -57.08 54.19 -11.29
C ARG A 230 -57.14 52.71 -10.87
N ARG A 231 -58.29 52.24 -10.38
CA ARG A 231 -58.47 50.83 -9.98
C ARG A 231 -58.45 49.89 -11.18
N ARG A 232 -59.08 50.27 -12.30
CA ARG A 232 -59.08 49.46 -13.54
C ARG A 232 -57.70 49.42 -14.20
N LYS A 233 -56.95 50.53 -14.20
CA LYS A 233 -55.57 50.62 -14.71
C LYS A 233 -54.61 49.79 -13.85
N LYS A 234 -54.74 49.84 -12.52
CA LYS A 234 -53.95 49.01 -11.60
C LYS A 234 -54.22 47.51 -11.81
N LEU A 235 -55.48 47.11 -12.02
CA LEU A 235 -55.82 45.71 -12.29
C LEU A 235 -55.28 45.24 -13.65
N ARG A 236 -55.25 46.11 -14.66
CA ARG A 236 -54.61 45.81 -15.95
C ARG A 236 -53.10 45.65 -15.80
N ARG A 237 -52.42 46.59 -15.13
CA ARG A 237 -50.97 46.50 -14.84
C ARG A 237 -50.63 45.21 -14.07
N MET A 238 -51.46 44.81 -13.11
CA MET A 238 -51.26 43.57 -12.36
C MET A 238 -51.40 42.31 -13.23
N LYS A 239 -52.44 42.24 -14.08
CA LYS A 239 -52.63 41.09 -15.00
C LYS A 239 -51.56 41.03 -16.10
N GLU A 240 -51.07 42.17 -16.56
CA GLU A 240 -49.94 42.25 -17.49
C GLU A 240 -48.68 41.67 -16.84
N GLN A 241 -48.39 42.10 -15.60
CA GLN A 241 -47.26 41.61 -14.83
C GLN A 241 -47.35 40.10 -14.56
N GLU A 242 -48.54 39.57 -14.25
CA GLU A 242 -48.74 38.11 -14.12
C GLU A 242 -48.39 37.37 -15.42
N ARG A 243 -48.87 37.84 -16.58
CA ARG A 243 -48.51 37.22 -17.88
C ARG A 243 -47.02 37.31 -18.19
N GLU A 244 -46.38 38.43 -17.90
CA GLU A 244 -44.95 38.61 -18.11
C GLU A 244 -44.15 37.63 -17.24
N THR A 245 -44.55 37.42 -15.99
CA THR A 245 -43.91 36.44 -15.10
C THR A 245 -44.13 35.00 -15.54
N GLU A 246 -45.30 34.66 -16.09
CA GLU A 246 -45.57 33.33 -16.66
C GLU A 246 -44.72 33.05 -17.91
N LEU A 247 -44.56 34.05 -18.80
CA LEU A 247 -43.72 33.93 -19.98
C LEU A 247 -42.24 33.80 -19.61
N TYR A 248 -41.77 34.59 -18.64
CA TYR A 248 -40.38 34.54 -18.20
C TYR A 248 -40.04 33.19 -17.53
N THR A 249 -40.92 32.69 -16.66
CA THR A 249 -40.71 31.38 -16.00
C THR A 249 -40.76 30.22 -16.99
N THR A 250 -41.65 30.28 -17.99
CA THR A 250 -41.73 29.27 -19.05
C THR A 250 -40.49 29.28 -19.95
N ALA A 251 -40.02 30.46 -20.36
CA ALA A 251 -38.80 30.61 -21.15
C ALA A 251 -37.56 30.13 -20.40
N LEU A 252 -37.43 30.47 -19.11
CA LEU A 252 -36.32 30.03 -18.26
C LEU A 252 -36.31 28.50 -18.11
N THR A 253 -37.49 27.90 -17.87
CA THR A 253 -37.62 26.44 -17.69
C THR A 253 -37.27 25.69 -18.96
N ASN A 254 -37.73 26.17 -20.13
CA ASN A 254 -37.42 25.55 -21.41
C ASN A 254 -35.96 25.74 -21.82
N GLY A 255 -35.36 26.91 -21.54
CA GLY A 255 -33.95 27.18 -21.79
C GLY A 255 -33.03 26.31 -20.91
N LEU A 256 -33.33 26.19 -19.62
CA LEU A 256 -32.58 25.32 -18.70
C LEU A 256 -32.70 23.85 -19.09
N ARG A 257 -33.91 23.38 -19.43
CA ARG A 257 -34.12 21.97 -19.78
C ARG A 257 -33.35 21.59 -21.04
N ASN A 258 -33.41 22.38 -22.09
CA ASN A 258 -32.77 22.05 -23.37
C ASN A 258 -31.26 22.35 -23.36
N GLY A 259 -30.82 23.37 -22.63
CA GLY A 259 -29.40 23.69 -22.47
C GLY A 259 -28.66 22.65 -21.63
N LEU A 260 -29.28 22.21 -20.52
CA LEU A 260 -28.66 21.24 -19.61
C LEU A 260 -28.60 19.85 -20.25
N THR A 261 -29.64 19.41 -20.97
CA THR A 261 -29.59 18.13 -21.67
C THR A 261 -28.53 18.10 -22.75
N ASN A 262 -28.44 19.14 -23.58
CA ASN A 262 -27.42 19.21 -24.64
C ASN A 262 -26.00 19.33 -24.08
N ALA A 263 -25.80 20.09 -23.00
CA ALA A 263 -24.51 20.18 -22.32
C ALA A 263 -24.11 18.84 -21.67
N LEU A 264 -25.04 18.12 -21.05
CA LEU A 264 -24.78 16.81 -20.46
C LEU A 264 -24.50 15.76 -21.53
N THR A 265 -25.20 15.78 -22.66
CA THR A 265 -24.94 14.85 -23.78
C THR A 265 -23.60 15.15 -24.46
N SER A 266 -23.26 16.42 -24.65
CA SER A 266 -21.95 16.84 -25.19
C SER A 266 -20.81 16.48 -24.22
N PHE A 267 -21.00 16.68 -22.92
CA PHE A 267 -20.04 16.29 -21.90
C PHE A 267 -19.85 14.76 -21.85
N ALA A 268 -20.94 13.99 -21.88
CA ALA A 268 -20.88 12.54 -21.86
C ALA A 268 -20.15 11.98 -23.09
N THR A 269 -20.41 12.51 -24.28
CA THR A 269 -19.78 12.05 -25.53
C THR A 269 -18.31 12.47 -25.64
N THR A 270 -17.97 13.69 -25.19
CA THR A 270 -16.61 14.23 -25.33
C THR A 270 -15.67 13.75 -24.22
N PHE A 271 -16.16 13.55 -23.00
CA PHE A 271 -15.31 13.23 -21.85
C PHE A 271 -15.49 11.80 -21.34
N ILE A 272 -16.73 11.30 -21.20
CA ILE A 272 -16.96 9.99 -20.55
C ILE A 272 -16.55 8.84 -21.49
N THR A 273 -16.87 8.92 -22.79
CA THR A 273 -16.57 7.84 -23.74
C THR A 273 -15.05 7.65 -23.97
N PRO A 274 -14.25 8.71 -24.21
CA PRO A 274 -12.80 8.56 -24.36
C PRO A 274 -12.12 8.15 -23.05
N LEU A 275 -12.61 8.62 -21.90
CA LEU A 275 -12.08 8.23 -20.59
C LEU A 275 -12.34 6.75 -20.31
N SER A 276 -13.54 6.25 -20.60
CA SER A 276 -13.88 4.84 -20.45
C SER A 276 -12.97 3.95 -21.32
N LYS A 277 -12.71 4.37 -22.58
CA LYS A 277 -11.80 3.67 -23.49
C LYS A 277 -10.34 3.72 -23.01
N ALA A 278 -9.88 4.89 -22.58
CA ALA A 278 -8.53 5.10 -22.05
C ALA A 278 -8.26 4.32 -20.76
N MET A 279 -9.31 4.00 -19.98
CA MET A 279 -9.17 3.17 -18.78
C MET A 279 -9.33 1.67 -19.06
N THR A 280 -10.03 1.26 -20.13
CA THR A 280 -10.24 -0.16 -20.45
C THR A 280 -9.04 -0.80 -21.14
N GLU A 281 -8.31 -0.07 -21.99
CA GLU A 281 -7.09 -0.59 -22.65
C GLU A 281 -6.00 -1.02 -21.64
N PRO A 282 -5.61 -0.19 -20.65
CA PRO A 282 -4.63 -0.59 -19.63
C PRO A 282 -5.11 -1.78 -18.79
N ILE A 283 -6.41 -1.89 -18.55
CA ILE A 283 -6.98 -2.98 -17.75
C ILE A 283 -6.88 -4.31 -18.50
N GLU A 284 -7.15 -4.34 -19.80
CA GLU A 284 -6.99 -5.56 -20.60
C GLU A 284 -5.51 -5.92 -20.83
N GLU A 285 -4.62 -4.95 -20.96
CA GLU A 285 -3.17 -5.17 -21.02
C GLU A 285 -2.67 -5.84 -19.72
N VAL A 286 -2.97 -5.26 -18.55
CA VAL A 286 -2.61 -5.83 -17.24
C VAL A 286 -3.21 -7.23 -17.05
N LYS A 287 -4.42 -7.48 -17.55
CA LYS A 287 -5.06 -8.79 -17.46
C LYS A 287 -4.38 -9.83 -18.35
N ASN A 288 -3.82 -9.43 -19.49
CA ASN A 288 -3.03 -10.31 -20.34
C ASN A 288 -1.66 -10.60 -19.72
N GLU A 289 -0.96 -9.59 -19.19
CA GLU A 289 0.27 -9.79 -18.41
C GLU A 289 0.04 -10.73 -17.22
N LEU A 290 -1.09 -10.57 -16.52
CA LEU A 290 -1.44 -11.45 -15.40
C LEU A 290 -1.65 -12.91 -15.84
N LYS A 291 -2.20 -13.13 -17.04
CA LYS A 291 -2.35 -14.49 -17.60
C LYS A 291 -0.99 -15.10 -17.95
N GLU A 292 -0.11 -14.30 -18.54
CA GLU A 292 1.25 -14.72 -18.89
C GLU A 292 2.07 -15.08 -17.64
N LEU A 293 2.09 -14.20 -16.64
CA LEU A 293 2.73 -14.47 -15.35
C LEU A 293 2.14 -15.72 -14.66
N LYS A 294 0.83 -15.95 -14.79
CA LYS A 294 0.19 -17.16 -14.26
C LYS A 294 0.65 -18.42 -14.99
N THR A 295 0.94 -18.34 -16.30
CA THR A 295 1.51 -19.47 -17.05
C THR A 295 2.97 -19.70 -16.69
N GLU A 296 3.79 -18.65 -16.56
CA GLU A 296 5.18 -18.77 -16.12
C GLU A 296 5.27 -19.39 -14.71
N LEU A 297 4.42 -18.95 -13.78
CA LEU A 297 4.38 -19.52 -12.44
C LEU A 297 4.03 -21.02 -12.45
N LYS A 298 3.15 -21.47 -13.36
CA LYS A 298 2.87 -22.90 -13.52
C LYS A 298 4.09 -23.65 -14.04
N THR A 299 4.80 -23.10 -15.02
CA THR A 299 6.02 -23.69 -15.58
C THR A 299 7.13 -23.80 -14.52
N LEU A 300 7.40 -22.72 -13.79
CA LEU A 300 8.37 -22.72 -12.69
C LEU A 300 8.00 -23.74 -11.60
N ARG A 301 6.70 -23.92 -11.31
CA ARG A 301 6.24 -24.92 -10.35
C ARG A 301 6.39 -26.36 -10.85
N SER A 302 6.33 -26.61 -12.16
CA SER A 302 6.69 -27.91 -12.72
C SER A 302 8.20 -28.17 -12.68
N GLU A 303 9.01 -27.16 -13.03
CA GLU A 303 10.48 -27.27 -12.97
C GLU A 303 10.97 -27.52 -11.54
N LEU A 304 10.43 -26.80 -10.56
CA LEU A 304 10.75 -27.01 -9.15
C LEU A 304 10.40 -28.45 -8.69
N ARG A 305 9.29 -29.02 -9.20
CA ARG A 305 8.93 -30.42 -8.91
C ARG A 305 9.93 -31.40 -9.53
N GLN A 306 10.31 -31.20 -10.79
CA GLN A 306 11.32 -32.04 -11.44
C GLN A 306 12.67 -31.96 -10.72
N MET A 307 13.08 -30.77 -10.27
CA MET A 307 14.32 -30.60 -9.51
C MET A 307 14.27 -31.31 -8.15
N HIS A 308 13.11 -31.31 -7.47
CA HIS A 308 12.92 -32.08 -6.25
C HIS A 308 12.99 -33.59 -6.47
N GLU A 309 12.41 -34.08 -7.56
CA GLU A 309 12.48 -35.49 -7.96
C GLU A 309 13.92 -35.91 -8.28
N PHE A 310 14.63 -35.10 -9.07
CA PHE A 310 16.05 -35.30 -9.35
C PHE A 310 16.92 -35.31 -8.07
N ASN A 311 16.66 -34.39 -7.14
CA ASN A 311 17.36 -34.37 -5.86
C ASN A 311 17.07 -35.61 -5.01
N ALA A 312 15.84 -36.15 -5.05
CA ALA A 312 15.49 -37.39 -4.37
C ALA A 312 16.25 -38.59 -4.97
N GLU A 313 16.30 -38.69 -6.30
CA GLU A 313 17.05 -39.73 -7.01
C GLU A 313 18.55 -39.66 -6.70
N MET A 314 19.14 -38.47 -6.72
CA MET A 314 20.55 -38.28 -6.37
C MET A 314 20.85 -38.67 -4.93
N LYS A 315 19.91 -38.42 -4.00
CA LYS A 315 20.04 -38.84 -2.60
C LYS A 315 19.99 -40.37 -2.47
N GLU A 316 19.10 -41.04 -3.21
CA GLU A 316 19.03 -42.50 -3.24
C GLU A 316 20.32 -43.11 -3.79
N LYS A 317 20.83 -42.61 -4.92
CA LYS A 317 22.12 -43.03 -5.50
C LYS A 317 23.29 -42.82 -4.53
N THR A 318 23.29 -41.70 -3.82
CA THR A 318 24.32 -41.41 -2.80
C THR A 318 24.27 -42.43 -1.66
N ASN A 319 23.07 -42.76 -1.18
CA ASN A 319 22.90 -43.77 -0.13
C ASN A 319 23.36 -45.17 -0.60
N LEU A 320 23.08 -45.54 -1.85
CA LEU A 320 23.53 -46.80 -2.44
C LEU A 320 25.07 -46.88 -2.49
N ILE A 321 25.74 -45.79 -2.89
CA ILE A 321 27.20 -45.72 -2.90
C ILE A 321 27.75 -45.87 -1.48
N ILE A 322 27.16 -45.21 -0.48
CA ILE A 322 27.58 -45.34 0.93
C ILE A 322 27.47 -46.79 1.38
N HIS A 323 26.34 -47.45 1.12
CA HIS A 323 26.12 -48.86 1.46
C HIS A 323 27.16 -49.79 0.81
N LEU A 324 27.44 -49.62 -0.49
CA LEU A 324 28.46 -50.42 -1.19
C LEU A 324 29.86 -50.22 -0.60
N LEU A 325 30.20 -49.00 -0.18
CA LEU A 325 31.48 -48.71 0.47
C LEU A 325 31.58 -49.36 1.85
N GLU A 326 30.48 -49.43 2.60
CA GLU A 326 30.39 -50.13 3.88
C GLU A 326 30.56 -51.65 3.69
N GLU A 327 29.85 -52.25 2.74
CA GLU A 327 29.96 -53.67 2.39
C GLU A 327 31.40 -54.05 1.98
N MET A 328 32.01 -53.25 1.09
CA MET A 328 33.42 -53.45 0.70
C MET A 328 34.40 -53.31 1.87
N ARG A 329 34.06 -52.49 2.88
CA ARG A 329 34.90 -52.31 4.07
C ARG A 329 34.78 -53.52 5.00
N GLU A 330 33.57 -54.04 5.20
CA GLU A 330 33.31 -55.24 6.00
C GLU A 330 34.00 -56.47 5.39
N GLU A 331 33.86 -56.69 4.07
CA GLU A 331 34.52 -57.78 3.37
C GLU A 331 36.06 -57.73 3.53
N ARG A 332 36.65 -56.52 3.51
CA ARG A 332 38.09 -56.33 3.77
C ARG A 332 38.48 -56.61 5.21
N LEU A 333 37.58 -56.40 6.17
CA LEU A 333 37.84 -56.71 7.58
C LEU A 333 37.77 -58.23 7.81
N GLU A 334 36.78 -58.92 7.25
CA GLU A 334 36.65 -60.38 7.33
C GLU A 334 37.85 -61.11 6.71
N ARG A 335 38.31 -60.65 5.54
CA ARG A 335 39.53 -61.21 4.93
C ARG A 335 40.78 -61.01 5.80
N LYS A 336 40.83 -59.96 6.62
CA LYS A 336 41.95 -59.71 7.54
C LYS A 336 41.86 -60.59 8.79
N THR A 337 40.67 -60.85 9.31
CA THR A 337 40.49 -61.71 10.48
C THR A 337 40.80 -63.17 10.15
N ASN A 338 40.32 -63.68 9.01
CA ASN A 338 40.54 -65.07 8.61
C ASN A 338 42.03 -65.38 8.38
N LYS A 339 42.83 -64.39 7.95
CA LYS A 339 44.28 -64.54 7.76
C LYS A 339 45.08 -64.62 9.06
N VAL A 340 44.49 -64.23 10.19
CA VAL A 340 45.15 -64.29 11.51
C VAL A 340 44.90 -65.63 12.21
N GLU A 341 43.85 -66.35 11.83
CA GLU A 341 43.49 -67.64 12.44
C GLU A 341 44.16 -68.85 11.76
N GLU A 342 44.68 -68.69 10.53
CA GLU A 342 45.60 -69.63 9.87
C GLU A 342 47.05 -69.36 10.27
#